data_AF-A0A8H4P223-F1
#
_entry.id   AF-A0A8H4P223-F1
#
_cell.length_a   1.000
_cell.length_b   1.000
_cell.length_c   1.000
_cell.angle_alpha   90.00
_cell.angle_beta   90.00
_cell.angle_gamma   90.00
#
_symmetry.space_group_name_H-M   'P 1'
#
loop_
_entity.id
_entity.type
_entity.pdbx_description
1 polymer ?
#
loop_
_entity_poly.entity_id
_entity_poly.type
_entity_poly.pdbx_seq_one_letter_code
_entity_poly.pdbx_strand_id
1 'polypeptide(L)'
;MVYYALLKYDISEPHYRYLLAAPNAETIDEWWREASSKDAEHVKRLAPDYYSWGSGAQAYNLGPSFEKKIMYTLLNDRDARIMSTFNQPERTDVISGGSYYIRSKSNPSMYWMAKDGQIWATTQGRTRFIFRIDAEDDKNSTVLIGKDYISITAVGENNQKYVSVSDNGELVLGGHSCRMYYNDLKKNFLAQGETGHSGSALITKNEGHGEEWELVK
;
A
#
# COMPACT_ATOMS: atom_id res chain seq x y z
N MET A 1 -7.51 15.71 5.42
CA MET A 1 -6.06 16.03 5.36
C MET A 1 -5.65 15.89 3.90
N VAL A 2 -4.88 16.83 3.35
CA VAL A 2 -4.37 16.74 1.98
C VAL A 2 -3.03 16.00 2.01
N TYR A 3 -2.87 15.06 1.09
CA TYR A 3 -1.63 14.31 0.89
C TYR A 3 -0.82 14.96 -0.22
N TYR A 4 0.49 14.94 -0.10
CA TYR A 4 1.38 15.57 -1.07
C TYR A 4 2.33 14.54 -1.70
N ALA A 5 2.84 14.80 -2.89
CA ALA A 5 3.96 14.06 -3.46
C ALA A 5 4.77 14.99 -4.36
N LEU A 6 6.06 14.72 -4.50
CA LEU A 6 6.95 15.49 -5.36
C LEU A 6 7.16 14.75 -6.67
N LEU A 7 6.96 15.46 -7.77
CA LEU A 7 7.22 14.98 -9.12
C LEU A 7 8.24 15.92 -9.78
N LYS A 8 9.38 15.40 -10.26
CA LYS A 8 10.44 16.20 -10.91
C LYS A 8 10.65 15.83 -12.38
N TYR A 9 10.95 16.82 -13.21
CA TYR A 9 11.26 16.58 -14.61
C TYR A 9 12.74 16.24 -14.75
N ASP A 10 13.06 15.09 -15.34
CA ASP A 10 14.44 14.61 -15.42
C ASP A 10 15.30 15.43 -16.39
N ILE A 11 14.70 16.03 -17.43
CA ILE A 11 15.41 16.84 -18.42
C ILE A 11 15.73 18.24 -17.88
N SER A 12 14.88 18.79 -17.02
CA SER A 12 15.03 20.16 -16.51
C SER A 12 14.41 20.32 -15.11
N GLU A 13 15.01 19.60 -14.15
CA GLU A 13 14.62 19.65 -12.73
C GLU A 13 14.62 21.06 -12.14
N PRO A 14 15.58 21.96 -12.47
CA PRO A 14 15.61 23.29 -11.87
C PRO A 14 14.35 24.12 -12.16
N HIS A 15 13.67 23.87 -13.27
CA HIS A 15 12.52 24.65 -13.75
C HIS A 15 11.18 23.92 -13.62
N TYR A 16 11.18 22.58 -13.62
CA TYR A 16 9.95 21.80 -13.67
C TYR A 16 9.87 20.78 -12.54
N ARG A 17 9.26 21.22 -11.45
CA ARG A 17 8.92 20.38 -10.28
C ARG A 17 7.49 20.67 -9.88
N TYR A 18 6.71 19.62 -9.69
CA TYR A 18 5.33 19.74 -9.28
C TYR A 18 5.14 19.15 -7.90
N LEU A 19 4.39 19.88 -7.08
CA LEU A 19 3.73 19.33 -5.91
C LEU A 19 2.38 18.78 -6.34
N LEU A 20 2.18 17.48 -6.17
CA LEU A 20 0.92 16.79 -6.39
C LEU A 20 0.16 16.79 -5.07
N ALA A 21 -1.06 17.34 -5.06
CA ALA A 21 -1.92 17.35 -3.89
C ALA A 21 -3.14 16.47 -4.13
N ALA A 22 -3.37 15.48 -3.24
CA ALA A 22 -4.42 14.47 -3.36
C ALA A 22 -5.17 14.23 -2.03
N PRO A 23 -6.33 13.55 -2.04
CA PRO A 23 -7.05 13.23 -0.81
C PRO A 23 -6.30 12.28 0.14
N ASN A 24 -5.46 11.40 -0.40
CA ASN A 24 -4.70 10.39 0.34
C ASN A 24 -3.51 9.87 -0.49
N ALA A 25 -2.64 9.09 0.15
CA ALA A 25 -1.44 8.52 -0.46
C ALA A 25 -1.77 7.50 -1.55
N GLU A 26 -2.86 6.74 -1.38
CA GLU A 26 -3.30 5.73 -2.34
C GLU A 26 -3.69 6.35 -3.68
N THR A 27 -4.28 7.55 -3.66
CA THR A 27 -4.60 8.29 -4.91
C THR A 27 -3.33 8.60 -5.71
N ILE A 28 -2.21 8.90 -5.04
CA ILE A 28 -0.91 9.11 -5.69
C ILE A 28 -0.37 7.80 -6.26
N ASP A 29 -0.45 6.69 -5.51
CA ASP A 29 0.01 5.38 -6.01
C ASP A 29 -0.81 4.91 -7.22
N GLU A 30 -2.13 5.11 -7.20
CA GLU A 30 -3.02 4.79 -8.33
C GLU A 30 -2.71 5.66 -9.56
N TRP A 31 -2.43 6.96 -9.36
CA TRP A 31 -1.96 7.85 -10.43
C TRP A 31 -0.65 7.35 -11.01
N TRP A 32 0.32 6.98 -10.16
CA TRP A 32 1.60 6.45 -10.63
C TRP A 32 1.41 5.16 -11.43
N ARG A 33 0.51 4.26 -10.99
CA ARG A 33 0.18 3.04 -11.73
C ARG A 33 -0.37 3.35 -13.12
N GLU A 34 -1.22 4.37 -13.27
CA GLU A 34 -1.69 4.81 -14.59
C GLU A 34 -0.54 5.41 -15.43
N ALA A 35 0.19 6.36 -14.86
CA ALA A 35 1.25 7.10 -15.54
C ALA A 35 2.39 6.18 -16.03
N SER A 36 2.87 5.30 -15.15
CA SER A 36 3.92 4.33 -15.49
C SER A 36 3.46 3.24 -16.44
N SER A 37 2.16 2.91 -16.49
CA SER A 37 1.65 1.96 -17.50
C SER A 37 1.62 2.57 -18.90
N LYS A 38 1.44 3.89 -19.01
CA LYS A 38 1.45 4.61 -20.29
C LYS A 38 2.85 4.95 -20.78
N ASP A 39 3.76 5.25 -19.85
CA ASP A 39 5.13 5.63 -20.17
C ASP A 39 6.12 5.09 -19.13
N ALA A 40 6.31 3.76 -19.16
CA ALA A 40 7.17 3.05 -18.22
C ALA A 40 8.65 3.45 -18.33
N GLU A 41 9.08 3.92 -19.49
CA GLU A 41 10.46 4.32 -19.75
C GLU A 41 10.78 5.65 -19.08
N HIS A 42 9.84 6.60 -19.09
CA HIS A 42 10.10 7.95 -18.61
C HIS A 42 9.48 8.26 -17.25
N VAL A 43 8.45 7.55 -16.79
CA VAL A 43 7.84 7.79 -15.46
C VAL A 43 8.40 6.81 -14.44
N LYS A 44 9.13 7.31 -13.44
CA LYS A 44 9.79 6.51 -12.40
C LYS A 44 9.29 6.87 -11.00
N ARG A 45 9.19 5.86 -10.15
CA ARG A 45 8.98 6.00 -8.69
C ARG A 45 10.33 5.86 -8.00
N LEU A 46 10.77 6.91 -7.33
CA LEU A 46 12.06 6.97 -6.64
C LEU A 46 11.91 6.63 -5.16
N ALA A 47 10.77 7.00 -4.57
CA ALA A 47 10.34 6.68 -3.21
C ALA A 47 8.79 6.80 -3.13
N PRO A 48 8.11 6.45 -2.02
CA PRO A 48 6.65 6.51 -1.92
C PRO A 48 6.00 7.84 -2.32
N ASP A 49 6.70 8.94 -2.08
CA ASP A 49 6.19 10.29 -2.32
C ASP A 49 7.10 11.11 -3.24
N TYR A 50 8.00 10.41 -3.95
CA TYR A 50 8.98 11.03 -4.82
C TYR A 50 9.08 10.33 -6.17
N TYR A 51 8.80 11.08 -7.22
CA TYR A 51 8.62 10.59 -8.58
C TYR A 51 9.42 11.42 -9.56
N SER A 52 9.77 10.84 -10.69
CA SER A 52 10.30 11.58 -11.84
C SER A 52 9.54 11.27 -13.11
N TRP A 53 9.56 12.22 -14.04
CA TRP A 53 9.16 12.01 -15.42
C TRP A 53 10.17 12.63 -16.38
N GLY A 54 10.36 12.02 -17.55
CA GLY A 54 11.31 12.51 -18.57
C GLY A 54 10.72 12.68 -19.96
N SER A 55 9.42 12.45 -20.14
CA SER A 55 8.75 12.57 -21.43
C SER A 55 8.48 14.03 -21.79
N GLY A 56 8.38 14.37 -23.08
CA GLY A 56 7.88 15.68 -23.53
C GLY A 56 6.41 15.98 -23.16
N ALA A 57 5.69 15.03 -22.53
CA ALA A 57 4.34 15.25 -22.04
C ALA A 57 4.31 16.17 -20.81
N GLN A 58 3.23 16.95 -20.71
CA GLN A 58 2.93 17.75 -19.52
C GLN A 58 2.62 16.85 -18.33
N ALA A 59 3.02 17.25 -17.12
CA ALA A 59 2.83 16.44 -15.90
C ALA A 59 1.38 16.03 -15.65
N TYR A 60 0.42 16.93 -15.91
CA TYR A 60 -1.00 16.68 -15.76
C TYR A 60 -1.61 15.77 -16.85
N ASN A 61 -0.87 15.48 -17.93
CA ASN A 61 -1.27 14.54 -18.97
C ASN A 61 -0.81 13.10 -18.69
N LEU A 62 0.02 12.87 -17.67
CA LEU A 62 0.56 11.54 -17.35
C LEU A 62 -0.54 10.57 -16.84
N GLY A 63 -1.52 11.09 -16.09
CA GLY A 63 -2.61 10.31 -15.52
C GLY A 63 -3.96 11.04 -15.64
N PRO A 64 -4.54 11.15 -16.85
CA PRO A 64 -5.78 11.90 -17.10
C PRO A 64 -6.97 11.42 -16.25
N SER A 65 -7.03 10.16 -15.83
CA SER A 65 -8.13 9.70 -14.94
C SER A 65 -8.07 10.33 -13.54
N PHE A 66 -7.00 11.05 -13.22
CA PHE A 66 -6.76 11.71 -11.94
C PHE A 66 -6.84 13.24 -12.02
N GLU A 67 -7.22 13.84 -13.16
CA GLU A 67 -7.32 15.30 -13.33
C GLU A 67 -8.19 15.96 -12.24
N LYS A 68 -9.29 15.30 -11.84
CA LYS A 68 -10.20 15.80 -10.79
C LYS A 68 -9.86 15.31 -9.38
N LYS A 69 -8.79 14.52 -9.23
CA LYS A 69 -8.35 13.91 -7.96
C LYS A 69 -7.01 14.46 -7.47
N ILE A 70 -6.18 14.98 -8.38
CA ILE A 70 -4.85 15.50 -8.10
C ILE A 70 -4.76 16.93 -8.61
N MET A 71 -4.38 17.84 -7.71
CA MET A 71 -3.97 19.19 -8.09
C MET A 71 -2.47 19.20 -8.34
N TYR A 72 -2.06 19.81 -9.46
CA TYR A 72 -0.65 19.98 -9.82
C TYR A 72 -0.24 21.43 -9.57
N THR A 73 0.72 21.65 -8.69
CA THR A 73 1.29 22.98 -8.42
C THR A 73 2.72 23.01 -8.90
N LEU A 74 2.99 23.78 -9.96
CA LEU A 74 4.36 24.06 -10.40
C LEU A 74 5.08 24.85 -9.29
N LEU A 75 6.19 24.33 -8.82
CA LEU A 75 7.05 24.99 -7.85
C LEU A 75 7.90 26.05 -8.56
N ASN A 76 8.32 27.08 -7.81
CA ASN A 76 9.28 28.06 -8.31
C ASN A 76 10.58 27.37 -8.76
N ASP A 77 11.40 28.07 -9.55
CA ASP A 77 12.74 27.59 -9.90
C ASP A 77 13.58 27.29 -8.65
N ARG A 78 14.51 26.33 -8.75
CA ARG A 78 15.30 25.84 -7.60
C ARG A 78 15.99 26.94 -6.79
N ASP A 79 16.48 27.97 -7.45
CA ASP A 79 17.24 29.05 -6.82
C ASP A 79 16.36 30.26 -6.44
N ALA A 80 15.03 30.12 -6.56
CA ALA A 80 14.09 31.14 -6.10
C ALA A 80 14.04 31.18 -4.56
N ARG A 81 13.71 32.35 -4.01
CA ARG A 81 13.74 32.63 -2.56
C ARG A 81 12.64 31.95 -1.73
N ILE A 82 11.83 31.08 -2.32
CA ILE A 82 10.68 30.43 -1.66
C ILE A 82 10.88 28.92 -1.68
N MET A 83 11.18 28.34 -0.52
CA MET A 83 11.13 26.89 -0.31
C MET A 83 9.73 26.50 0.14
N SER A 84 9.01 25.74 -0.69
CA SER A 84 7.78 25.09 -0.26
C SER A 84 8.12 23.96 0.70
N THR A 85 7.89 24.18 2.00
CA THR A 85 7.92 23.11 3.00
C THR A 85 6.55 22.46 3.06
N PHE A 86 6.47 21.19 2.68
CA PHE A 86 5.31 20.35 2.97
C PHE A 86 5.74 19.28 3.96
N ASN A 87 4.99 19.15 5.06
CA ASN A 87 5.19 18.06 6.00
C ASN A 87 4.27 16.91 5.59
N GLN A 88 4.85 15.72 5.43
CA GLN A 88 4.09 14.50 5.17
C GLN A 88 4.40 13.48 6.25
N PRO A 89 3.39 12.76 6.75
CA PRO A 89 3.62 11.66 7.67
C PRO A 89 4.47 10.59 6.97
N GLU A 90 5.34 9.94 7.72
CA GLU A 90 6.05 8.76 7.22
C GLU A 90 5.04 7.69 6.79
N ARG A 91 5.27 7.09 5.62
CA ARG A 91 4.48 5.97 5.12
C ARG A 91 5.35 4.78 4.75
N THR A 92 4.79 3.60 4.94
CA THR A 92 5.40 2.36 4.45
C THR A 92 5.37 2.35 2.92
N ASP A 93 6.52 2.05 2.32
CA ASP A 93 6.60 1.74 0.90
C ASP A 93 6.03 0.33 0.64
N VAL A 94 4.76 0.27 0.24
CA VAL A 94 4.02 -0.98 0.02
C VAL A 94 4.11 -1.42 -1.44
N ILE A 95 5.00 -2.37 -1.70
CA ILE A 95 5.27 -2.93 -3.03
C ILE A 95 5.07 -4.45 -3.07
N SER A 96 4.76 -4.98 -4.24
CA SER A 96 4.71 -6.40 -4.56
C SER A 96 6.08 -7.05 -4.35
N GLY A 97 6.08 -8.24 -3.75
CA GLY A 97 7.26 -8.96 -3.27
C GLY A 97 7.80 -8.46 -1.93
N GLY A 98 7.27 -7.35 -1.39
CA GLY A 98 7.69 -6.81 -0.10
C GLY A 98 7.14 -7.59 1.08
N SER A 99 7.83 -7.50 2.22
CA SER A 99 7.47 -8.19 3.46
C SER A 99 7.14 -7.21 4.59
N TYR A 100 5.99 -7.38 5.24
CA TYR A 100 5.46 -6.44 6.22
C TYR A 100 4.84 -7.15 7.41
N TYR A 101 4.76 -6.47 8.55
CA TYR A 101 3.80 -6.79 9.59
C TYR A 101 2.46 -6.13 9.26
N ILE A 102 1.36 -6.76 9.67
CA ILE A 102 0.01 -6.19 9.53
C ILE A 102 -0.43 -5.73 10.92
N ARG A 103 -0.74 -4.44 11.06
CA ARG A 103 -1.04 -3.77 12.33
C ARG A 103 -2.44 -3.17 12.29
N SER A 104 -3.16 -3.20 13.41
CA SER A 104 -4.44 -2.48 13.51
C SER A 104 -4.20 -0.97 13.56
N LYS A 105 -4.92 -0.19 12.74
CA LYS A 105 -4.82 1.27 12.78
C LYS A 105 -5.53 1.88 13.98
N SER A 106 -6.60 1.24 14.47
CA SER A 106 -7.34 1.71 15.65
C SER A 106 -6.59 1.39 16.95
N ASN A 107 -5.80 0.31 16.96
CA ASN A 107 -4.93 -0.06 18.08
C ASN A 107 -3.54 -0.50 17.58
N PRO A 108 -2.56 0.41 17.51
CA PRO A 108 -1.21 0.12 17.01
C PRO A 108 -0.38 -0.87 17.84
N SER A 109 -0.88 -1.35 18.98
CA SER A 109 -0.25 -2.44 19.74
C SER A 109 -0.64 -3.84 19.23
N MET A 110 -1.72 -3.95 18.43
CA MET A 110 -2.21 -5.22 17.91
C MET A 110 -1.67 -5.51 16.51
N TYR A 111 -1.15 -6.72 16.33
CA TYR A 111 -0.58 -7.21 15.08
C TYR A 111 -1.18 -8.55 14.70
N TRP A 112 -1.16 -8.86 13.41
CA TRP A 112 -1.42 -10.20 12.92
C TRP A 112 -0.26 -11.13 13.30
N MET A 113 -0.61 -12.27 13.87
CA MET A 113 0.30 -13.34 14.24
C MET A 113 -0.28 -14.67 13.74
N ALA A 114 0.48 -15.36 12.90
CA ALA A 114 0.17 -16.72 12.50
C ALA A 114 0.59 -17.69 13.61
N LYS A 115 -0.35 -18.53 14.06
CA LYS A 115 -0.12 -19.55 15.08
C LYS A 115 -1.10 -20.69 14.89
N ASP A 116 -0.59 -21.92 14.94
CA ASP A 116 -1.38 -23.15 14.83
C ASP A 116 -2.28 -23.21 13.57
N GLY A 117 -1.81 -22.62 12.46
CA GLY A 117 -2.54 -22.55 11.19
C GLY A 117 -3.63 -21.47 11.13
N GLN A 118 -3.81 -20.67 12.18
CA GLN A 118 -4.76 -19.56 12.25
C GLN A 118 -4.05 -18.21 12.30
N ILE A 119 -4.75 -17.14 11.91
CA ILE A 119 -4.26 -15.77 12.02
C ILE A 119 -4.98 -15.06 13.17
N TRP A 120 -4.20 -14.61 14.14
CA TRP A 120 -4.67 -13.94 15.36
C TRP A 120 -4.27 -12.47 15.35
N ALA A 121 -5.13 -11.59 15.85
CA ALA A 121 -4.76 -10.26 16.28
C ALA A 121 -4.32 -10.30 17.73
N THR A 122 -3.10 -9.86 18.05
CA THR A 122 -2.53 -9.96 19.40
C THR A 122 -1.51 -8.88 19.68
N THR A 123 -1.28 -8.58 20.97
CA THR A 123 -0.19 -7.73 21.45
C THR A 123 1.06 -8.53 21.84
N GLN A 124 0.98 -9.86 21.83
CA GLN A 124 2.04 -10.75 22.34
C GLN A 124 3.12 -11.07 21.31
N GLY A 125 2.88 -10.77 20.04
CA GLY A 125 3.78 -11.13 18.95
C GLY A 125 3.28 -10.62 17.60
N ARG A 126 4.05 -10.92 16.56
CA ARG A 126 3.75 -10.50 15.18
C ARG A 126 4.40 -11.46 14.20
N THR A 127 3.71 -11.72 13.09
CA THR A 127 4.25 -12.48 11.96
C THR A 127 4.50 -11.54 10.79
N ARG A 128 5.63 -11.72 10.12
CA ARG A 128 5.93 -10.99 8.89
C ARG A 128 5.31 -11.74 7.70
N PHE A 129 4.71 -11.01 6.78
CA PHE A 129 4.01 -11.55 5.62
C PHE A 129 4.56 -10.96 4.32
N ILE A 130 4.74 -11.78 3.29
CA ILE A 130 5.09 -11.33 1.93
C ILE A 130 3.80 -11.12 1.14
N PHE A 131 3.68 -9.95 0.52
CA PHE A 131 2.57 -9.57 -0.33
C PHE A 131 3.00 -9.63 -1.80
N ARG A 132 2.22 -10.27 -2.66
CA ARG A 132 2.44 -10.29 -4.12
C ARG A 132 1.17 -10.03 -4.87
N ILE A 133 1.23 -9.31 -6.00
CA ILE A 133 0.09 -9.16 -6.90
C ILE A 133 -0.15 -10.50 -7.60
N ASP A 134 -1.39 -10.96 -7.61
CA ASP A 134 -1.82 -12.20 -8.28
C ASP A 134 -2.14 -11.89 -9.77
N ALA A 135 -1.09 -11.66 -10.55
CA ALA A 135 -1.17 -11.40 -12.00
C ALA A 135 0.01 -12.05 -12.72
N GLU A 136 -0.22 -12.53 -13.95
CA GLU A 136 0.83 -13.17 -14.78
C GLU A 136 2.02 -12.23 -15.06
N ASP A 137 1.75 -10.93 -15.22
CA ASP A 137 2.74 -9.89 -15.52
C ASP A 137 3.18 -9.10 -14.27
N ASP A 138 3.07 -9.66 -13.05
CA ASP A 138 3.51 -8.96 -11.85
C ASP A 138 5.02 -8.66 -11.91
N LYS A 139 5.33 -7.37 -12.02
CA LYS A 139 6.70 -6.89 -11.88
C LYS A 139 6.97 -6.73 -10.39
N ASN A 140 7.91 -7.51 -9.86
CA ASN A 140 8.45 -7.29 -8.52
C ASN A 140 8.69 -5.79 -8.29
N SER A 141 8.35 -5.31 -7.09
CA SER A 141 8.44 -3.90 -6.70
C SER A 141 7.39 -2.95 -7.29
N THR A 142 6.33 -3.45 -7.91
CA THR A 142 5.14 -2.65 -8.25
C THR A 142 4.42 -2.19 -6.98
N VAL A 143 4.06 -0.90 -6.86
CA VAL A 143 3.28 -0.41 -5.71
C VAL A 143 1.92 -1.09 -5.63
N LEU A 144 1.52 -1.52 -4.44
CA LEU A 144 0.23 -2.15 -4.18
C LEU A 144 -0.86 -1.09 -4.12
N ILE A 145 -1.94 -1.27 -4.89
CA ILE A 145 -3.11 -0.40 -4.87
C ILE A 145 -4.39 -1.19 -4.59
N GLY A 146 -5.44 -0.52 -4.13
CA GLY A 146 -6.63 -1.18 -3.57
C GLY A 146 -7.33 -2.16 -4.52
N LYS A 147 -7.20 -1.96 -5.84
CA LYS A 147 -7.79 -2.82 -6.87
C LYS A 147 -6.96 -4.06 -7.21
N ASP A 148 -5.73 -4.17 -6.70
CA ASP A 148 -4.88 -5.32 -6.99
C ASP A 148 -5.41 -6.56 -6.24
N TYR A 149 -5.53 -7.67 -6.96
CA TYR A 149 -5.61 -8.98 -6.34
C TYR A 149 -4.25 -9.34 -5.80
N ILE A 150 -4.20 -9.86 -4.58
CA ILE A 150 -2.95 -10.19 -3.91
C ILE A 150 -2.97 -11.61 -3.34
N SER A 151 -1.78 -12.17 -3.22
CA SER A 151 -1.47 -13.32 -2.38
C SER A 151 -0.63 -12.85 -1.19
N ILE A 152 -0.92 -13.41 0.00
CA ILE A 152 -0.22 -13.11 1.24
C ILE A 152 0.37 -14.40 1.77
N THR A 153 1.66 -14.43 2.09
CA THR A 153 2.33 -15.62 2.63
C THR A 153 3.07 -15.31 3.92
N ALA A 154 3.00 -16.21 4.90
CA ALA A 154 3.73 -16.04 6.15
C ALA A 154 5.23 -16.34 5.97
N VAL A 155 6.10 -15.48 6.52
CA VAL A 155 7.54 -15.69 6.53
C VAL A 155 7.93 -16.65 7.66
N GLY A 156 8.75 -17.65 7.35
CA GLY A 156 9.38 -18.53 8.35
C GLY A 156 8.77 -19.92 8.49
N GLU A 157 7.75 -20.28 7.70
CA GLU A 157 7.27 -21.66 7.63
C GLU A 157 8.03 -22.48 6.56
N ASN A 158 8.31 -23.76 6.86
CA ASN A 158 9.08 -24.66 5.97
C ASN A 158 8.39 -24.93 4.63
N ASN A 159 7.08 -24.66 4.53
CA ASN A 159 6.29 -24.75 3.32
C ASN A 159 5.59 -23.42 3.09
N GLN A 160 5.52 -22.98 1.82
CA GLN A 160 4.82 -21.75 1.46
C GLN A 160 3.32 -21.92 1.74
N LYS A 161 2.86 -21.33 2.85
CA LYS A 161 1.43 -21.23 3.17
C LYS A 161 0.92 -19.83 2.90
N TYR A 162 -0.30 -19.78 2.40
CA TYR A 162 -1.01 -18.56 2.04
C TYR A 162 -2.05 -18.23 3.09
N VAL A 163 -2.26 -16.94 3.34
CA VAL A 163 -3.45 -16.50 4.07
C VAL A 163 -4.66 -16.79 3.20
N SER A 164 -5.61 -17.54 3.75
CA SER A 164 -6.90 -17.83 3.13
C SER A 164 -8.03 -17.69 4.15
N VAL A 165 -9.27 -17.77 3.67
CA VAL A 165 -10.47 -17.73 4.50
C VAL A 165 -11.06 -19.13 4.51
N SER A 166 -11.26 -19.68 5.70
CA SER A 166 -11.93 -20.97 5.91
C SER A 166 -13.44 -20.88 5.66
N ASP A 167 -14.12 -22.03 5.62
CA ASP A 167 -15.58 -22.11 5.44
C ASP A 167 -16.35 -21.39 6.56
N ASN A 168 -15.76 -21.25 7.74
CA ASN A 168 -16.33 -20.51 8.88
C ASN A 168 -16.02 -19.01 8.86
N GLY A 169 -15.35 -18.52 7.81
CA GLY A 169 -14.95 -17.12 7.68
C GLY A 169 -13.68 -16.74 8.45
N GLU A 170 -12.99 -17.69 9.11
CA GLU A 170 -11.76 -17.43 9.84
C GLU A 170 -10.55 -17.33 8.90
N LEU A 171 -9.59 -16.45 9.21
CA LEU A 171 -8.33 -16.38 8.48
C LEU A 171 -7.39 -17.49 8.94
N VAL A 172 -6.91 -18.27 7.97
CA VAL A 172 -6.07 -19.44 8.18
C VAL A 172 -4.87 -19.41 7.25
N LEU A 173 -3.85 -20.23 7.56
CA LEU A 173 -2.75 -20.53 6.67
C LEU A 173 -3.03 -21.83 5.91
N GLY A 174 -3.32 -21.72 4.62
CA GLY A 174 -3.62 -22.83 3.72
C GLY A 174 -2.54 -23.07 2.65
N GLY A 175 -2.64 -24.20 1.95
CA GLY A 175 -1.75 -24.52 0.82
C GLY A 175 -2.07 -23.78 -0.49
N HIS A 176 -3.19 -23.06 -0.54
CA HIS A 176 -3.65 -22.33 -1.72
C HIS A 176 -3.95 -20.88 -1.36
N SER A 177 -3.54 -19.96 -2.25
CA SER A 177 -3.95 -18.56 -2.14
C SER A 177 -5.45 -18.44 -2.38
N CYS A 178 -6.15 -17.66 -1.57
CA CYS A 178 -7.47 -17.16 -1.97
C CYS A 178 -7.30 -15.80 -2.67
N ARG A 179 -8.12 -15.53 -3.67
CA ARG A 179 -8.18 -14.20 -4.28
C ARG A 179 -8.76 -13.20 -3.28
N MET A 180 -7.92 -12.30 -2.81
CA MET A 180 -8.32 -11.16 -1.98
C MET A 180 -7.80 -9.87 -2.62
N TYR A 181 -8.52 -8.78 -2.44
CA TYR A 181 -8.06 -7.47 -2.86
C TYR A 181 -7.15 -6.88 -1.80
N TYR A 182 -6.15 -6.09 -2.18
CA TYR A 182 -5.36 -5.33 -1.21
C TYR A 182 -6.24 -4.44 -0.32
N ASN A 183 -7.34 -3.90 -0.88
CA ASN A 183 -8.31 -3.10 -0.13
C ASN A 183 -9.11 -3.90 0.92
N ASP A 184 -9.06 -5.24 0.92
CA ASP A 184 -9.75 -6.04 1.94
C ASP A 184 -9.17 -5.78 3.34
N LEU A 185 -7.88 -5.44 3.43
CA LEU A 185 -7.24 -4.99 4.68
C LEU A 185 -7.90 -3.77 5.31
N LYS A 186 -8.65 -2.96 4.55
CA LYS A 186 -9.22 -1.71 5.07
C LYS A 186 -10.65 -1.84 5.60
N LYS A 187 -11.33 -2.94 5.28
CA LYS A 187 -12.79 -3.01 5.45
C LYS A 187 -13.36 -4.41 5.67
N ASN A 188 -12.58 -5.47 5.43
CA ASN A 188 -13.13 -6.83 5.33
C ASN A 188 -12.59 -7.78 6.40
N PHE A 189 -11.61 -7.40 7.21
CA PHE A 189 -11.07 -8.25 8.26
C PHE A 189 -11.35 -7.68 9.64
N LEU A 190 -11.91 -8.49 10.52
CA LEU A 190 -12.29 -8.12 11.88
C LEU A 190 -11.62 -9.06 12.88
N ALA A 191 -10.90 -8.50 13.85
CA ALA A 191 -10.48 -9.23 15.04
C ALA A 191 -11.69 -9.37 15.98
N GLN A 192 -12.28 -10.56 16.06
CA GLN A 192 -13.45 -10.83 16.90
C GLN A 192 -13.32 -12.14 17.69
N GLY A 193 -14.01 -12.18 18.82
CA GLY A 193 -14.01 -13.32 19.75
C GLY A 193 -13.65 -12.90 21.18
N GLU A 194 -13.94 -13.76 22.15
CA GLU A 194 -13.52 -13.54 23.53
C GLU A 194 -12.00 -13.59 23.62
N THR A 195 -11.39 -12.43 23.87
CA THR A 195 -9.99 -12.37 24.28
C THR A 195 -9.94 -12.94 25.70
N GLY A 196 -9.53 -14.19 25.85
CA GLY A 196 -9.17 -14.72 27.16
C GLY A 196 -7.99 -13.94 27.76
N HIS A 197 -7.31 -14.52 28.75
CA HIS A 197 -6.14 -13.91 29.40
C HIS A 197 -4.98 -13.51 28.44
N SER A 198 -5.01 -13.99 27.18
CA SER A 198 -4.00 -13.69 26.16
C SER A 198 -4.20 -12.36 25.43
N GLY A 199 -5.35 -11.67 25.58
CA GLY A 199 -5.62 -10.44 24.83
C GLY A 199 -5.59 -10.64 23.30
N SER A 200 -5.86 -11.87 22.83
CA SER A 200 -5.76 -12.25 21.42
C SER A 200 -7.14 -12.59 20.87
N ALA A 201 -7.45 -12.11 19.67
CA ALA A 201 -8.71 -12.37 18.99
C ALA A 201 -8.44 -13.01 17.62
N LEU A 202 -9.31 -13.91 17.18
CA LEU A 202 -9.18 -14.53 15.89
C LEU A 202 -9.59 -13.53 14.81
N ILE A 203 -8.86 -13.49 13.69
CA ILE A 203 -9.23 -12.62 12.58
C ILE A 203 -10.18 -13.39 11.67
N THR A 204 -11.29 -12.74 11.33
CA THR A 204 -12.32 -13.29 10.46
C THR A 204 -12.61 -12.33 9.32
N LYS A 205 -13.06 -12.86 8.19
CA LYS A 205 -13.53 -12.06 7.07
C LYS A 205 -15.00 -11.68 7.31
N ASN A 206 -15.25 -10.39 7.43
CA ASN A 206 -16.58 -9.81 7.55
C ASN A 206 -16.73 -8.67 6.53
N GLU A 207 -17.45 -8.93 5.44
CA GLU A 207 -17.49 -8.03 4.29
C GLU A 207 -18.12 -6.68 4.63
N GLY A 208 -17.33 -5.61 4.52
CA GLY A 208 -17.76 -4.24 4.81
C GLY A 208 -17.86 -3.88 6.29
N HIS A 209 -17.62 -4.82 7.21
CA HIS A 209 -17.69 -4.62 8.66
C HIS A 209 -16.37 -4.92 9.39
N GLY A 210 -15.28 -5.06 8.64
CA GLY A 210 -13.93 -5.18 9.18
C GLY A 210 -13.40 -3.86 9.75
N GLU A 211 -12.28 -3.97 10.45
CA GLU A 211 -11.47 -2.83 10.88
C GLU A 211 -10.38 -2.50 9.84
N GLU A 212 -9.71 -1.36 10.02
CA GLU A 212 -8.64 -0.93 9.13
C GLU A 212 -7.29 -1.46 9.61
N TRP A 213 -6.64 -2.24 8.75
CA TRP A 213 -5.31 -2.80 8.94
C TRP A 213 -4.30 -2.12 8.01
N GLU A 214 -3.09 -1.88 8.52
CA GLU A 214 -2.01 -1.25 7.77
C GLU A 214 -0.76 -2.14 7.73
N LEU A 215 0.04 -1.94 6.68
CA LEU A 215 1.33 -2.60 6.52
C LEU A 215 2.44 -1.75 7.11
N VAL A 216 3.28 -2.36 7.94
CA VAL A 216 4.46 -1.72 8.57
C VAL A 216 5.71 -2.59 8.42
N LYS A 217 6.90 -1.98 8.44
CA LYS A 217 8.18 -2.71 8.30
C LYS A 217 8.66 -3.35 9.61
#